data_AF-A0A923C280-F1
#
_entry.id   AF-A0A923C280-F1
#
_cell.length_a   1.000
_cell.length_b   1.000
_cell.length_c   1.000
_cell.angle_alpha   90.00
_cell.angle_beta   90.00
_cell.angle_gamma   90.00
#
_symmetry.space_group_name_H-M   'P 1'
#
loop_
_entity.id
_entity.type
_entity.pdbx_description
1 polymer ?
#
loop_
_entity_poly.entity_id
_entity_poly.type
_entity_poly.pdbx_seq_one_letter_code
_entity_poly.pdbx_strand_id
1 'polypeptide(L)'
;FVIDPEFCWIGPREWDVGVLAAHLRLSGQPENSTERLIKRYGIALDRQLLNQIIGIEIMRRLIGVAQLPLQIGLEDKAMMLADARDLVLGTTK
;
A
#
# COMPACT_ATOMS: atom_id res chain seq x y z
N PHE A 1 12.17 -14.99 1.69
CA PHE A 1 11.05 -15.87 2.05
C PHE A 1 9.85 -15.00 2.41
N VAL A 2 8.64 -15.47 2.15
CA VAL A 2 7.41 -14.91 2.72
C VAL A 2 7.03 -15.83 3.87
N ILE A 3 6.70 -15.25 5.02
CA ILE A 3 6.41 -15.98 6.27
C ILE A 3 5.12 -15.44 6.88
N ASP A 4 4.62 -16.12 7.91
CA ASP A 4 3.47 -15.70 8.72
C ASP A 4 2.12 -15.54 7.96
N PRO A 5 1.61 -16.61 7.33
CA PRO A 5 0.35 -16.59 6.59
C PRO A 5 -0.90 -16.70 7.49
N GLU A 6 -0.86 -16.19 8.73
CA GLU A 6 -1.93 -16.42 9.73
C GLU A 6 -3.28 -15.78 9.36
N PHE A 7 -3.28 -14.78 8.47
CA PHE A 7 -4.49 -14.12 7.96
C PHE A 7 -4.94 -14.61 6.57
N CYS A 8 -4.42 -15.74 6.08
CA CYS A 8 -4.79 -16.25 4.77
C CYS A 8 -6.26 -16.70 4.70
N TRP A 9 -6.96 -16.23 3.67
CA TRP A 9 -8.31 -16.67 3.30
C TRP A 9 -8.50 -16.51 1.78
N ILE A 10 -9.62 -17.00 1.23
CA ILE A 10 -9.92 -16.84 -0.20
C ILE A 10 -10.42 -15.41 -0.45
N GLY A 11 -9.50 -14.52 -0.83
CA GLY A 11 -9.78 -13.10 -1.07
C GLY A 11 -9.32 -12.59 -2.44
N PRO A 12 -9.51 -11.29 -2.72
CA PRO A 12 -8.98 -10.65 -3.92
C PRO A 12 -7.45 -10.65 -3.89
N ARG A 13 -6.83 -11.00 -5.01
CA ARG A 13 -5.36 -11.06 -5.15
C ARG A 13 -4.69 -9.69 -4.99
N GLU A 14 -5.44 -8.63 -5.28
CA GLU A 14 -5.06 -7.23 -5.07
C GLU A 14 -4.73 -6.95 -3.61
N TRP A 15 -5.26 -7.74 -2.67
CA TRP A 15 -4.97 -7.60 -1.25
C TRP A 15 -3.49 -7.75 -0.94
N ASP A 16 -2.89 -8.89 -1.28
CA ASP A 16 -1.49 -9.16 -0.97
C ASP A 16 -0.55 -8.21 -1.72
N VAL A 17 -0.86 -7.93 -3.00
CA VAL A 17 -0.07 -7.00 -3.82
C VAL A 17 -0.19 -5.57 -3.29
N GLY A 18 -1.39 -5.15 -2.90
CA GLY A 18 -1.67 -3.81 -2.38
C GLY A 18 -1.02 -3.57 -1.02
N VAL A 19 -1.07 -4.55 -0.12
CA VAL A 19 -0.38 -4.49 1.17
C VAL A 19 1.13 -4.37 0.94
N LEU A 20 1.73 -5.21 0.09
CA LEU A 20 3.16 -5.11 -0.18
C LEU A 20 3.54 -3.77 -0.83
N ALA A 21 2.74 -3.29 -1.79
CA ALA A 21 2.95 -1.99 -2.45
C ALA A 21 2.86 -0.81 -1.47
N ALA A 22 1.90 -0.82 -0.54
CA ALA A 22 1.81 0.18 0.52
C ALA A 22 3.08 0.19 1.39
N HIS A 23 3.60 -0.98 1.77
CA HIS A 23 4.83 -1.07 2.57
C HIS A 23 6.08 -0.64 1.81
N LEU A 24 6.15 -0.85 0.49
CA LEU A 24 7.22 -0.28 -0.34
C LEU A 24 7.20 1.26 -0.28
N ARG A 25 6.02 1.89 -0.35
CA ARG A 25 5.88 3.35 -0.21
C ARG A 25 6.22 3.83 1.20
N LEU A 26 5.67 3.17 2.23
CA LEU A 26 5.92 3.51 3.65
C LEU A 26 7.39 3.39 4.04
N SER A 27 8.14 2.48 3.41
CA SER A 27 9.58 2.30 3.66
C SER A 27 10.49 3.20 2.81
N GLY A 28 9.93 4.13 2.04
CA GLY A 28 10.71 5.07 1.22
C GLY A 28 11.46 4.40 0.07
N GLN A 29 10.97 3.26 -0.43
CA GLN A 29 11.56 2.63 -1.63
C GLN A 29 11.38 3.55 -2.85
N PRO A 30 12.23 3.42 -3.88
CA PRO A 30 12.11 4.22 -5.10
C PRO A 30 10.71 4.14 -5.70
N GLU A 31 10.21 5.26 -6.23
CA GLU A 31 8.86 5.42 -6.78
C GLU A 31 8.43 4.24 -7.67
N ASN A 32 9.34 3.80 -8.56
CA ASN A 32 9.11 2.72 -9.52
C ASN A 32 8.99 1.30 -8.91
N SER A 33 9.12 1.16 -7.60
CA SER A 33 9.14 -0.15 -6.92
C SER A 33 7.78 -0.82 -6.96
N THR A 34 6.71 -0.02 -6.88
CA THR A 34 5.32 -0.50 -6.98
C THR A 34 5.04 -1.06 -8.37
N GLU A 35 5.42 -0.32 -9.42
CA GLU A 35 5.23 -0.73 -10.81
C GLU A 35 6.05 -1.97 -11.14
N ARG A 36 7.27 -2.05 -10.61
CA ARG A 36 8.14 -3.23 -10.76
C ARG A 36 7.55 -4.45 -10.07
N LEU A 37 6.97 -4.31 -8.88
CA LEU A 37 6.25 -5.37 -8.19
C LEU A 37 5.09 -5.87 -9.05
N ILE A 38 4.23 -4.96 -9.51
CA ILE A 38 3.03 -5.30 -10.29
C ILE A 38 3.40 -5.97 -11.61
N LYS A 39 4.43 -5.46 -12.30
CA LYS A 39 4.95 -6.08 -13.53
C LYS A 39 5.46 -7.50 -13.29
N ARG A 40 6.12 -7.75 -12.16
CA ARG A 40 6.65 -9.07 -11.80
C ARG A 40 5.56 -10.04 -11.35
N TYR A 41 4.50 -9.55 -10.73
CA TYR A 41 3.35 -10.37 -10.34
C TYR A 41 2.71 -11.04 -11.57
N GLY A 42 2.68 -10.34 -12.72
CA GLY A 42 2.44 -10.95 -14.03
C GLY A 42 1.00 -11.38 -14.32
N ILE A 43 0.10 -11.22 -13.34
CA ILE A 43 -1.34 -11.53 -13.46
C ILE A 43 -2.12 -10.21 -13.49
N ALA A 44 -3.23 -10.18 -14.23
CA ALA A 44 -4.12 -9.03 -14.27
C ALA A 44 -4.67 -8.72 -12.87
N LEU A 45 -4.58 -7.44 -12.50
CA LEU A 45 -5.08 -6.86 -11.27
C LEU A 45 -6.10 -5.78 -11.59
N ASP A 46 -7.18 -5.71 -10.81
CA ASP A 46 -8.04 -4.53 -10.79
C ASP A 46 -7.25 -3.35 -10.20
N ARG A 47 -6.94 -2.38 -11.05
CA ARG A 47 -6.13 -1.21 -10.67
C ARG A 47 -6.83 -0.32 -9.66
N GLN A 48 -8.15 -0.20 -9.75
CA GLN A 48 -8.92 0.63 -8.82
C GLN A 48 -8.90 -0.02 -7.43
N LEU A 49 -9.23 -1.31 -7.35
CA LEU A 49 -9.21 -2.05 -6.09
C LEU A 49 -7.80 -2.06 -5.47
N LEU A 50 -6.77 -2.28 -6.29
CA LEU A 50 -5.38 -2.26 -5.83
C LEU A 50 -5.01 -0.90 -5.21
N ASN A 51 -5.35 0.21 -5.88
CA ASN A 51 -5.07 1.56 -5.37
C ASN A 51 -5.80 1.81 -4.05
N GLN A 52 -7.06 1.41 -3.95
CA GLN A 52 -7.85 1.53 -2.72
C GLN A 52 -7.20 0.77 -1.55
N ILE A 53 -6.76 -0.46 -1.78
CA ILE A 53 -6.06 -1.27 -0.77
C ILE A 53 -4.74 -0.61 -0.34
N ILE A 54 -3.97 -0.08 -1.29
CA ILE A 54 -2.72 0.65 -0.99
C ILE A 54 -3.02 1.84 -0.08
N GLY A 55 -4.01 2.66 -0.44
CA GLY A 55 -4.40 3.83 0.35
C GLY A 55 -4.89 3.47 1.74
N ILE A 56 -5.73 2.43 1.86
CA ILE A 56 -6.22 1.93 3.15
C ILE A 56 -5.06 1.48 4.04
N GLU A 57 -4.11 0.69 3.51
CA GLU A 57 -2.98 0.20 4.31
C GLU A 57 -2.05 1.34 4.75
N ILE A 58 -1.78 2.34 3.88
CA ILE A 58 -1.01 3.55 4.27
C ILE A 58 -1.71 4.28 5.42
N MET A 59 -3.01 4.57 5.29
CA MET A 59 -3.76 5.24 6.37
C MET A 59 -3.72 4.42 7.65
N ARG A 60 -4.01 3.12 7.58
CA ARG A 60 -4.04 2.23 8.74
C ARG A 60 -2.70 2.19 9.48
N ARG A 61 -1.58 2.25 8.77
CA ARG A 61 -0.22 2.23 9.35
C ARG A 61 0.26 3.58 9.86
N LEU A 62 -0.32 4.68 9.40
CA LEU A 62 0.04 6.03 9.86
C LEU A 62 -0.83 6.51 11.04
N ILE A 63 -2.13 6.21 11.02
CA ILE A 63 -3.09 6.75 12.00
C ILE A 63 -3.92 5.68 12.74
N GLY A 64 -3.78 4.41 12.38
CA GLY A 64 -4.44 3.30 13.08
C GLY A 64 -3.68 2.85 14.34
N VAL A 65 -4.18 1.80 14.99
CA VAL A 65 -3.60 1.24 16.22
C VAL A 65 -2.22 0.61 15.98
N ALA A 66 -2.04 -0.11 14.87
CA ALA A 66 -0.83 -0.87 14.56
C ALA A 66 0.13 -0.08 13.66
N GLN A 67 0.68 1.02 14.20
CA GLN A 67 1.59 1.90 13.47
C GLN A 67 2.95 1.26 13.19
N LEU A 68 3.63 1.74 12.14
CA LEU A 68 5.01 1.35 11.81
C LEU A 68 6.03 2.31 12.47
N PRO A 69 7.25 1.83 12.81
CA PRO A 69 8.31 2.66 13.40
C PRO A 69 9.03 3.54 12.36
N LEU A 70 8.26 4.33 11.60
CA LEU A 70 8.79 5.18 10.52
C LEU A 70 9.59 6.37 11.07
N GLN A 71 10.74 6.65 10.47
CA GLN A 71 11.62 7.76 10.80
C GLN A 71 11.39 8.95 9.85
N ILE A 72 10.15 9.47 9.82
CA ILE A 72 9.75 10.59 8.95
C ILE A 72 8.98 11.66 9.75
N GLY A 73 9.01 12.90 9.24
CA GLY A 73 8.38 14.06 9.87
C GLY A 73 6.86 14.03 9.83
N LEU A 74 6.22 14.97 10.54
CA LEU A 74 4.75 15.07 10.54
C LEU A 74 4.23 15.52 9.18
N GLU A 75 4.95 16.43 8.53
CA GLU A 75 4.67 16.95 7.19
C GLU A 75 4.67 15.82 6.16
N ASP A 76 5.69 14.96 6.18
CA ASP A 76 5.77 13.80 5.28
C ASP A 76 4.60 12.84 5.49
N LYS A 77 4.25 12.55 6.75
CA LYS A 77 3.08 11.71 7.07
C LYS A 77 1.79 12.33 6.55
N ALA A 78 1.63 13.65 6.67
CA ALA A 78 0.46 14.37 6.16
C ALA A 78 0.37 14.30 4.63
N MET A 79 1.50 14.44 3.93
CA MET A 79 1.57 14.26 2.48
C MET A 79 1.18 12.83 2.07
N MET A 80 1.74 11.82 2.74
CA MET A 80 1.39 10.41 2.47
C MET A 80 -0.08 10.11 2.72
N LEU A 81 -0.69 10.73 3.74
CA LEU A 81 -2.12 10.59 4.01
C LEU A 81 -2.99 11.27 2.93
N ALA A 82 -2.56 12.41 2.40
CA ALA A 82 -3.24 13.08 1.30
C ALA A 82 -3.21 12.20 0.03
N ASP A 83 -2.04 11.65 -0.31
CA ASP A 83 -1.90 10.73 -1.44
C ASP A 83 -2.74 9.46 -1.24
N ALA A 84 -2.68 8.89 -0.03
CA ALA A 84 -3.48 7.71 0.32
C ALA A 84 -4.99 7.97 0.19
N ARG A 85 -5.46 9.17 0.59
CA ARG A 85 -6.86 9.58 0.40
C ARG A 85 -7.24 9.61 -1.06
N ASP A 86 -6.39 10.16 -1.91
CA ASP A 86 -6.69 10.27 -3.33
C ASP A 86 -6.72 8.89 -4.01
N LEU A 87 -5.92 7.92 -3.54
CA LEU A 87 -5.99 6.53 -3.98
C LEU A 87 -7.31 5.86 -3.57
N VAL A 88 -7.77 6.08 -2.33
CA VAL A 88 -9.03 5.50 -1.82
C VAL A 88 -10.23 6.06 -2.57
N LEU A 89 -10.25 7.38 -2.80
CA LEU A 89 -11.35 8.06 -3.48
C LEU A 89 -11.32 7.87 -5.00
N GLY A 90 -10.23 7.33 -5.57
CA GLY A 90 -10.05 7.24 -7.01
C GLY A 90 -9.91 8.61 -7.69
N THR A 91 -9.45 9.61 -6.94
CA THR A 91 -9.23 10.99 -7.43
C THR A 91 -7.79 11.24 -7.84
N THR A 92 -6.96 10.20 -7.89
CA THR A 92 -5.59 10.26 -8.39
C THR A 92 -5.63 10.70 -9.86
N LYS A 93 -4.93 11.79 -10.18
CA LYS A 93 -4.83 12.33 -11.55
C LYS A 93 -4.09 11.39 -12.48
#